data_AF-A0A1B6L5Z4-F1
#
_entry.id   AF-A0A1B6L5Z4-F1
#
_cell.length_a   1.000
_cell.length_b   1.000
_cell.length_c   1.000
_cell.angle_alpha   90.00
_cell.angle_beta   90.00
_cell.angle_gamma   90.00
#
_symmetry.space_group_name_H-M   'P 1'
#
loop_
_entity.id
_entity.type
_entity.pdbx_description
1 polymer ?
#
loop_
_entity_poly.entity_id
_entity_poly.type
_entity_poly.pdbx_seq_one_letter_code
_entity_poly.pdbx_strand_id
1 'polypeptide(L)'
;MIPIGRKMLLKFCPNLSFMFQESSSMLERYSLAKQSGFQAVEGGFVYNTPVEEVVKAKREAGVEQILLNVNPGNTSKGELGFAAIPGQQEKFKNGLQEAITYSK
;
A
#
# COMPACT_ATOMS: atom_id res chain seq x y z
N MET A 1 7.47 -31.14 -28.60
CA MET A 1 7.61 -30.68 -27.19
C MET A 1 6.77 -29.42 -27.04
N ILE A 2 5.62 -29.51 -26.38
CA ILE A 2 4.71 -28.36 -26.19
C ILE A 2 5.29 -27.49 -25.07
N PRO A 3 5.44 -26.16 -25.22
CA PRO A 3 5.80 -25.34 -24.09
C PRO A 3 4.60 -25.34 -23.14
N ILE A 4 4.73 -26.00 -22.00
CA ILE A 4 3.78 -25.89 -20.91
C ILE A 4 3.93 -24.45 -20.42
N GLY A 5 3.13 -23.55 -21.00
CA GLY A 5 2.99 -22.19 -20.50
C GLY A 5 2.67 -22.30 -19.02
N ARG A 6 3.58 -21.82 -18.17
CA ARG A 6 3.43 -21.86 -16.72
C ARG A 6 2.15 -21.10 -16.38
N LYS A 7 1.05 -21.83 -16.20
CA LYS A 7 -0.22 -21.28 -15.74
C LYS A 7 0.10 -20.61 -14.41
N MET A 8 0.02 -19.28 -14.33
CA MET A 8 0.36 -18.57 -13.09
C MET A 8 -0.58 -19.05 -11.98
N LEU A 9 -0.04 -19.91 -11.13
CA LEU A 9 -0.68 -20.41 -9.93
C LEU A 9 -0.53 -19.34 -8.87
N LEU A 10 -1.61 -18.56 -8.69
CA LEU A 10 -1.78 -17.51 -7.70
C LEU A 10 -0.86 -16.28 -7.89
N LYS A 11 -1.43 -15.09 -7.67
CA LYS A 11 -0.70 -13.81 -7.64
C LYS A 11 -0.62 -13.37 -6.20
N PHE A 12 0.59 -13.34 -5.65
CA PHE A 12 0.83 -12.92 -4.27
C PHE A 12 1.26 -11.45 -4.21
N CYS A 13 0.89 -10.81 -3.10
CA CYS A 13 1.11 -9.40 -2.84
C CYS A 13 1.55 -9.26 -1.37
N PRO A 14 2.78 -8.80 -1.07
CA PRO A 14 3.23 -8.59 0.28
C PRO A 14 2.66 -7.28 0.82
N ASN A 15 2.30 -7.30 2.10
CA ASN A 15 1.88 -6.10 2.80
C ASN A 15 3.09 -5.38 3.41
N LEU A 16 3.46 -4.22 2.87
CA LEU A 16 4.64 -3.44 3.28
C LEU A 16 4.53 -2.87 4.71
N SER A 17 3.33 -2.94 5.29
CA SER A 17 3.09 -2.62 6.70
C SER A 17 3.60 -3.68 7.66
N PHE A 18 3.71 -4.93 7.19
CA PHE A 18 4.05 -6.09 8.02
C PHE A 18 5.34 -6.79 7.56
N MET A 19 5.64 -6.74 6.27
CA MET A 19 6.84 -7.34 5.67
C MET A 19 7.91 -6.28 5.43
N PHE A 20 9.16 -6.73 5.24
CA PHE A 20 10.32 -5.87 4.96
C PHE A 20 10.61 -4.84 6.07
N GLN A 21 10.32 -5.19 7.34
CA GLN A 21 10.55 -4.32 8.49
C GLN A 21 12.03 -4.20 8.88
N GLU A 22 12.91 -5.02 8.28
CA GLU A 22 14.36 -4.85 8.35
C GLU A 22 14.83 -3.51 7.77
N SER A 23 14.03 -2.88 6.89
CA SER A 23 14.23 -1.49 6.47
C SER A 23 13.31 -0.55 7.27
N SER A 24 13.91 0.52 7.80
CA SER A 24 13.21 1.64 8.43
C SER A 24 12.59 2.60 7.40
N SER A 25 12.98 2.51 6.13
CA SER A 25 12.45 3.34 5.04
C SER A 25 11.30 2.62 4.35
N MET A 26 10.09 3.17 4.45
CA MET A 26 8.93 2.62 3.74
C MET A 26 9.17 2.58 2.22
N LEU A 27 9.82 3.61 1.67
CA LEU A 27 10.12 3.69 0.23
C LEU A 27 11.06 2.58 -0.23
N GLU A 28 12.04 2.17 0.59
CA GLU A 28 12.96 1.09 0.25
C GLU A 28 12.25 -0.27 0.16
N ARG A 29 11.18 -0.48 0.93
CA ARG A 29 10.40 -1.73 0.95
C ARG A 29 9.78 -2.09 -0.41
N TYR A 30 9.51 -1.11 -1.28
CA TYR A 30 9.10 -1.39 -2.66
C TYR A 30 10.18 -2.14 -3.44
N SER A 31 11.44 -1.72 -3.29
CA SER A 31 12.57 -2.37 -3.95
C SER A 31 12.83 -3.76 -3.38
N LEU A 32 12.70 -3.95 -2.06
CA LEU A 32 12.83 -5.25 -1.40
C LEU A 32 11.75 -6.24 -1.86
N ALA A 33 10.50 -5.76 -2.04
CA ALA A 33 9.43 -6.56 -2.63
C ALA A 33 9.77 -7.01 -4.05
N LYS A 34 10.31 -6.11 -4.89
CA LYS A 34 10.77 -6.46 -6.25
C LYS A 34 11.86 -7.53 -6.22
N GLN A 35 12.89 -7.32 -5.40
CA GLN A 35 14.02 -8.25 -5.26
C GLN A 35 13.57 -9.63 -4.78
N SER A 36 12.49 -9.68 -3.99
CA SER A 36 11.85 -10.92 -3.53
C SER A 36 10.94 -11.59 -4.58
N GLY A 37 10.85 -11.02 -5.79
CA GLY A 37 10.11 -11.58 -6.92
C GLY A 37 8.64 -11.16 -7.01
N PHE A 38 8.17 -10.23 -6.16
CA PHE A 38 6.80 -9.72 -6.23
C PHE A 38 6.62 -8.71 -7.37
N GLN A 39 5.44 -8.71 -7.94
CA GLN A 39 5.02 -7.77 -9.00
C GLN A 39 4.12 -6.66 -8.48
N ALA A 40 3.50 -6.88 -7.32
CA ALA A 40 2.57 -5.96 -6.67
C ALA A 40 2.84 -5.89 -5.17
N VAL A 41 2.36 -4.84 -4.52
CA VAL A 41 2.42 -4.58 -3.08
C VAL A 41 1.09 -4.00 -2.56
N GLU A 42 0.84 -4.19 -1.27
CA GLU A 42 -0.26 -3.55 -0.55
C GLU A 42 0.24 -2.88 0.74
N GLY A 43 -0.53 -1.95 1.30
CA GLY A 43 -0.20 -1.37 2.60
C GLY A 43 -1.00 -0.12 2.95
N GLY A 44 -1.12 0.16 4.25
CA GLY A 44 -1.96 1.25 4.78
C GLY A 44 -1.22 2.51 5.27
N PHE A 45 0.11 2.50 5.31
CA PHE A 45 0.89 3.52 6.04
C PHE A 45 1.74 4.44 5.16
N VAL A 46 1.29 4.71 3.93
CA VAL A 46 2.01 5.60 3.00
C VAL A 46 1.78 7.09 3.29
N TYR A 47 0.82 7.43 4.16
CA TYR A 47 0.38 8.82 4.40
C TYR A 47 1.41 9.71 5.12
N ASN A 48 2.41 9.13 5.79
CA ASN A 48 3.51 9.88 6.39
C ASN A 48 4.62 10.22 5.37
N THR A 49 4.45 9.82 4.11
CA THR A 49 5.41 10.03 3.04
C THR A 49 4.73 10.82 1.91
N PRO A 50 5.38 11.85 1.33
CA PRO A 50 4.81 12.58 0.20
C PRO A 50 4.40 11.62 -0.94
N VAL A 51 3.23 11.84 -1.51
CA VAL A 51 2.68 10.95 -2.56
C VAL A 51 3.63 10.83 -3.75
N GLU A 52 4.34 11.90 -4.10
CA GLU A 52 5.30 11.95 -5.21
C GLU A 52 6.48 11.00 -4.98
N GLU A 53 6.92 10.86 -3.73
CA GLU A 53 8.01 9.94 -3.37
C GLU A 53 7.55 8.49 -3.43
N VAL A 54 6.32 8.21 -2.99
CA VAL A 54 5.71 6.86 -3.11
C VAL A 54 5.56 6.47 -4.57
N VAL A 55 5.06 7.39 -5.42
CA VAL A 55 4.92 7.19 -6.87
C VAL A 55 6.29 6.95 -7.52
N LYS A 56 7.30 7.73 -7.12
CA LYS A 56 8.68 7.54 -7.60
C LYS A 56 9.22 6.16 -7.20
N ALA A 57 9.10 5.78 -5.93
CA ALA A 57 9.62 4.51 -5.43
C ALA A 57 8.96 3.29 -6.08
N LYS A 58 7.62 3.27 -6.21
CA LYS A 58 6.91 2.15 -6.88
C LYS A 58 7.34 2.02 -8.35
N ARG A 59 7.52 3.15 -9.04
CA ARG A 59 7.97 3.20 -10.44
C ARG A 59 9.41 2.72 -10.60
N GLU A 60 10.33 3.19 -9.77
CA GLU A 60 11.74 2.80 -9.81
C GLU A 60 11.93 1.33 -9.44
N ALA A 61 11.17 0.81 -8.48
CA ALA A 61 11.18 -0.61 -8.13
C ALA A 61 10.48 -1.49 -9.19
N GLY A 62 9.62 -0.92 -10.03
CA GLY A 62 8.85 -1.68 -11.03
C GLY A 62 7.88 -2.67 -10.38
N VAL A 63 7.14 -2.20 -9.37
CA VAL A 63 6.05 -2.93 -8.70
C VAL A 63 4.77 -2.08 -8.67
N GLU A 64 3.61 -2.73 -8.73
CA GLU A 64 2.30 -2.06 -8.65
C GLU A 64 1.81 -1.98 -7.20
N GLN A 65 1.24 -0.86 -6.78
CA GLN A 65 0.49 -0.81 -5.52
C GLN A 65 -0.98 -1.11 -5.81
N ILE A 66 -1.46 -2.26 -5.34
CA ILE A 66 -2.80 -2.77 -5.70
C ILE A 66 -3.85 -2.56 -4.60
N LEU A 67 -3.43 -2.19 -3.39
CA LEU A 67 -4.32 -1.88 -2.28
C LEU A 67 -3.69 -0.83 -1.36
N LEU A 68 -4.53 0.10 -0.90
CA LEU A 68 -4.29 0.96 0.24
C LEU A 68 -5.52 1.06 1.13
N ASN A 69 -5.30 1.26 2.42
CA ASN A 69 -6.38 1.57 3.36
C ASN A 69 -6.59 3.08 3.42
N VAL A 70 -7.83 3.52 3.60
CA VAL A 70 -8.09 4.90 4.05
C VAL A 70 -7.41 5.15 5.40
N ASN A 71 -6.90 6.38 5.60
CA ASN A 71 -6.27 6.78 6.85
C ASN A 71 -7.17 6.43 8.06
N PRO A 72 -6.69 5.60 9.01
CA PRO A 72 -7.51 5.14 10.14
C PRO A 72 -7.72 6.21 11.22
N GLY A 73 -7.03 7.35 11.13
CA GLY A 73 -6.93 8.34 12.19
C GLY A 73 -5.79 8.01 13.17
N ASN A 74 -5.94 8.46 14.41
CA ASN A 74 -4.98 8.26 15.49
C ASN A 74 -5.17 6.89 16.16
N THR A 75 -4.43 5.91 15.66
CA THR A 75 -4.43 4.54 16.21
C THR A 75 -3.92 4.47 17.65
N SER A 76 -3.04 5.39 18.10
CA SER A 76 -2.61 5.48 19.49
C SER A 76 -3.73 5.91 20.45
N LYS A 77 -4.79 6.53 19.93
CA LYS A 77 -6.03 6.83 20.65
C LYS A 77 -7.14 5.80 20.43
N GLY A 78 -6.84 4.69 19.74
CA GLY A 78 -7.79 3.63 19.43
C GLY A 78 -8.68 3.90 18.21
N GLU A 79 -8.39 4.90 17.38
CA GLU A 79 -9.13 5.13 16.13
C GLU A 79 -8.78 4.05 15.09
N LEU A 80 -9.79 3.54 14.38
CA LEU A 80 -9.68 2.47 13.38
C LEU A 80 -10.51 2.77 12.11
N GLY A 81 -10.59 4.06 11.75
CA GLY A 81 -11.40 4.55 10.65
C GLY A 81 -12.79 5.06 11.08
N PHE A 82 -13.46 5.72 10.13
CA PHE A 82 -14.64 6.53 10.42
C PHE A 82 -15.88 6.15 9.60
N ALA A 83 -15.76 5.20 8.66
CA ALA A 83 -16.80 4.88 7.69
C ALA A 83 -18.14 4.45 8.32
N ALA A 84 -18.09 3.78 9.46
CA ALA A 84 -19.26 3.24 10.16
C ALA A 84 -19.62 4.01 11.44
N ILE A 85 -19.05 5.21 11.66
CA ILE A 85 -19.30 6.00 12.88
C ILE A 85 -20.28 7.14 12.54
N PRO A 86 -21.52 7.12 13.08
CA PRO A 86 -22.46 8.23 12.91
C PRO A 86 -21.86 9.56 13.37
N GLY A 87 -21.97 10.61 12.54
CA GLY A 87 -21.43 11.94 12.82
C GLY A 87 -19.98 12.17 12.35
N GLN A 88 -19.28 11.14 11.83
CA GLN A 88 -17.91 11.27 11.32
C GLN A 88 -17.80 11.26 9.79
N GLN A 89 -18.90 11.53 9.07
CA GLN A 89 -18.96 11.44 7.60
C GLN A 89 -17.93 12.35 6.93
N GLU A 90 -17.75 13.58 7.42
CA GLU A 90 -16.76 14.51 6.84
C GLU A 90 -15.31 14.04 7.08
N LYS A 91 -15.02 13.46 8.25
CA LYS A 91 -13.71 12.84 8.49
C LYS A 91 -13.44 11.69 7.52
N PHE A 92 -14.44 10.84 7.31
CA PHE A 92 -14.34 9.74 6.34
C PHE A 92 -14.12 10.27 4.91
N LYS A 93 -14.91 11.26 4.47
CA LYS A 93 -14.76 11.87 3.14
C LYS A 93 -13.36 12.46 2.93
N ASN A 94 -12.83 13.17 3.92
CA ASN A 94 -11.48 13.74 3.85
C ASN A 94 -10.41 12.65 3.73
N GLY A 95 -10.48 11.60 4.57
CA GLY A 95 -9.55 10.46 4.47
C GLY A 95 -9.68 9.70 3.15
N LEU A 96 -10.89 9.57 2.62
CA LEU A 96 -11.11 8.94 1.30
C LEU A 96 -10.52 9.80 0.17
N GLN A 97 -10.64 11.13 0.25
CA GLN A 97 -10.06 12.04 -0.73
C GLN A 97 -8.52 12.00 -0.71
N GLU A 98 -7.92 11.86 0.48
CA GLU A 98 -6.50 11.60 0.65
C GLU A 98 -6.11 10.27 -0.02
N ALA A 99 -6.81 9.17 0.30
CA ALA A 99 -6.59 7.86 -0.31
C ALA A 99 -6.69 7.89 -1.86
N ILE A 100 -7.67 8.62 -2.42
CA ILE A 100 -7.82 8.81 -3.87
C ILE A 100 -6.60 9.53 -4.47
N THR A 101 -6.01 10.48 -3.74
CA THR A 101 -4.81 11.20 -4.18
C THR A 101 -3.61 10.25 -4.29
N TYR A 102 -3.46 9.35 -3.32
CA TYR A 102 -2.42 8.31 -3.34
C TYR A 102 -2.69 7.16 -4.34
N SER A 103 -3.94 7.00 -4.78
CA SER A 103 -4.36 5.95 -5.73
C SER A 103 -4.07 6.28 -7.20
N LYS A 104 -3.67 7.53 -7.51
CA LYS A 104 -3.36 7.96 -8.88
C LYS A 104 -1.94 7.56 -9.30
#